data_AF-A0A8S3IDB6-F1
#
_entry.id   AF-A0A8S3IDB6-F1
#
_cell.length_a   1.000
_cell.length_b   1.000
_cell.length_c   1.000
_cell.angle_alpha   90.00
_cell.angle_beta   90.00
_cell.angle_gamma   90.00
#
_symmetry.space_group_name_H-M   'P 1'
#
loop_
_entity.id
_entity.type
_entity.pdbx_description
1 polymer ?
#
loop_
_entity_poly.entity_id
_entity_poly.type
_entity_poly.pdbx_seq_one_letter_code
_entity_poly.pdbx_strand_id
1 'polypeptide(L)'
;VSLCQDNIEWAKNENRTFLRQELEARLVALYYDTQRYNEALILGSQLLKELKKLDDKQLLVEVQLLESKTYFALGNLQKARAALTSARTTANGIYTPPKLQASLDLQSGILHAAEDKDFKTAFSYFYEAFEGYDQINSNKGIVALKYMLLSKVMMNAPDDVNTLMSVKLALKYSGQDVE
;
A
#
# COMPACT_ATOMS: atom_id res chain seq x y z
N VAL A 1 -11.64 -12.53 -11.90
CA VAL A 1 -10.29 -12.83 -12.44
C VAL A 1 -10.35 -13.08 -13.93
N SER A 2 -11.18 -14.01 -14.42
CA SER A 2 -11.36 -14.31 -15.85
C SER A 2 -11.59 -13.06 -16.72
N LEU A 3 -12.56 -12.22 -16.35
CA LEU A 3 -12.85 -10.98 -17.09
C LEU A 3 -11.64 -10.05 -17.26
N CYS A 4 -10.75 -9.95 -16.26
CA CYS A 4 -9.53 -9.14 -16.38
C CYS A 4 -8.55 -9.76 -17.38
N GLN A 5 -8.44 -11.10 -17.41
CA GLN A 5 -7.59 -11.81 -18.36
C GLN A 5 -8.12 -11.66 -19.79
N ASP A 6 -9.43 -11.77 -19.98
CA ASP A 6 -10.09 -11.58 -21.28
C ASP A 6 -9.85 -10.15 -21.81
N ASN A 7 -9.95 -9.14 -20.95
CA ASN A 7 -9.68 -7.74 -21.31
C ASN A 7 -8.20 -7.49 -21.64
N ILE A 8 -7.27 -8.17 -20.95
CA ILE A 8 -5.83 -8.10 -21.24
C ILE A 8 -5.54 -8.73 -22.61
N GLU A 9 -6.14 -9.87 -22.92
CA GLU A 9 -5.99 -10.54 -24.20
C GLU A 9 -6.57 -9.69 -25.34
N TRP A 10 -7.74 -9.10 -25.14
CA TRP A 10 -8.30 -8.12 -26.06
C TRP A 10 -7.37 -6.92 -26.27
N ALA A 11 -6.81 -6.34 -25.20
CA ALA A 11 -5.88 -5.22 -25.30
C ALA A 11 -4.58 -5.58 -26.05
N LYS A 12 -4.12 -6.84 -25.93
CA LYS A 12 -2.99 -7.37 -26.72
C LYS A 12 -3.34 -7.46 -28.20
N ASN A 13 -4.50 -8.02 -28.53
CA ASN A 13 -4.97 -8.16 -29.92
C ASN A 13 -5.15 -6.81 -30.62
N GLU A 14 -5.59 -5.79 -29.88
CA GLU A 14 -5.78 -4.42 -30.36
C GLU A 14 -4.50 -3.55 -30.29
N ASN A 15 -3.35 -4.12 -29.92
CA ASN A 15 -2.07 -3.41 -29.76
C ASN A 15 -2.13 -2.19 -28.81
N ARG A 16 -2.98 -2.25 -27.77
CA ARG A 16 -3.16 -1.17 -26.79
C ARG A 16 -2.25 -1.35 -25.58
N THR A 17 -0.96 -1.04 -25.75
CA THR A 17 0.08 -1.31 -24.74
C THR A 17 -0.19 -0.67 -23.37
N PHE A 18 -0.54 0.62 -23.32
CA PHE A 18 -0.80 1.31 -22.04
C PHE A 18 -2.01 0.74 -21.31
N LEU A 19 -3.11 0.51 -22.05
CA LEU A 19 -4.31 -0.10 -21.48
C LEU A 19 -4.03 -1.50 -20.93
N ARG A 20 -3.25 -2.31 -21.65
CA ARG A 20 -2.83 -3.63 -21.19
C ARG A 20 -2.06 -3.54 -19.87
N GLN A 21 -1.12 -2.61 -19.75
CA GLN A 21 -0.30 -2.43 -18.54
C GLN A 21 -1.14 -2.01 -17.33
N GLU A 22 -2.08 -1.09 -17.52
CA GLU A 22 -3.08 -0.71 -16.51
C GLU A 22 -3.93 -1.91 -16.07
N LEU A 23 -4.42 -2.70 -17.03
CA LEU A 23 -5.19 -3.91 -16.74
C LEU A 23 -4.36 -4.98 -16.01
N GLU A 24 -3.08 -5.12 -16.37
CA GLU A 24 -2.15 -6.02 -15.70
C GLU A 24 -1.86 -5.57 -14.26
N ALA A 25 -1.65 -4.27 -14.02
CA ALA A 25 -1.50 -3.73 -12.66
C ALA A 25 -2.77 -3.99 -11.82
N ARG A 26 -3.95 -3.81 -12.42
CA ARG A 26 -5.22 -4.13 -11.77
C ARG A 26 -5.37 -5.62 -11.48
N LEU A 27 -4.88 -6.49 -12.38
CA LEU A 27 -4.86 -7.93 -12.17
C LEU A 27 -3.89 -8.33 -11.05
N VAL A 28 -2.72 -7.70 -10.94
CA VAL A 28 -1.80 -7.89 -9.79
C VAL A 28 -2.48 -7.53 -8.48
N ALA A 29 -3.18 -6.39 -8.41
CA ALA A 29 -3.96 -6.02 -7.23
C ALA A 29 -5.04 -7.06 -6.90
N LEU A 30 -5.76 -7.56 -7.90
CA LEU A 30 -6.77 -8.60 -7.72
C LEU A 30 -6.17 -9.93 -7.23
N TYR A 31 -4.99 -10.31 -7.72
CA TYR A 31 -4.28 -11.49 -7.21
C TYR A 31 -3.84 -11.31 -5.76
N TYR A 32 -3.40 -10.12 -5.38
CA TYR A 32 -3.10 -9.81 -3.98
C TYR A 32 -4.35 -9.93 -3.10
N ASP A 33 -5.47 -9.33 -3.51
CA ASP A 33 -6.74 -9.35 -2.75
C ASP A 33 -7.32 -10.77 -2.63
N THR A 34 -7.06 -11.64 -3.62
CA THR A 34 -7.47 -13.05 -3.62
C THR A 34 -6.42 -14.00 -3.04
N GLN A 35 -5.37 -13.46 -2.39
CA GLN A 35 -4.28 -14.21 -1.76
C GLN A 35 -3.45 -15.10 -2.72
N ARG A 36 -3.54 -14.85 -4.03
CA ARG A 36 -2.75 -15.52 -5.08
C ARG A 36 -1.38 -14.86 -5.24
N TYR A 37 -0.60 -14.86 -4.16
CA TYR A 37 0.64 -14.07 -4.06
C TYR A 37 1.72 -14.46 -5.08
N ASN A 38 1.87 -15.76 -5.38
CA ASN A 38 2.86 -16.22 -6.36
C ASN A 38 2.56 -15.66 -7.76
N GLU A 39 1.28 -15.64 -8.16
CA GLU A 39 0.86 -15.12 -9.45
C GLU A 39 0.97 -13.60 -9.53
N ALA A 40 0.64 -12.92 -8.42
CA ALA A 40 0.89 -11.48 -8.27
C ALA A 40 2.37 -11.13 -8.47
N LEU A 41 3.30 -11.89 -7.88
CA LEU A 41 4.73 -11.67 -8.05
C LEU A 41 5.22 -11.94 -9.47
N ILE A 42 4.75 -13.02 -10.10
CA ILE A 42 5.15 -13.36 -11.48
C ILE A 42 4.72 -12.24 -12.43
N LEU A 43 3.45 -11.85 -12.39
CA LEU A 43 2.92 -10.80 -13.26
C LEU A 43 3.52 -9.43 -12.94
N GLY A 44 3.62 -9.07 -11.65
CA GLY A 44 4.23 -7.82 -11.20
C GLY A 44 5.70 -7.69 -11.65
N SER A 45 6.49 -8.76 -11.52
CA SER A 45 7.89 -8.77 -11.96
C SER A 45 8.06 -8.60 -13.46
N GLN A 46 7.12 -9.14 -14.26
CA GLN A 46 7.11 -8.94 -15.71
C GLN A 46 6.78 -7.49 -16.04
N LEU A 47 5.71 -6.95 -15.46
CA LEU A 47 5.24 -5.58 -15.68
C LEU A 47 6.30 -4.55 -15.25
N LEU A 48 6.99 -4.75 -14.13
CA LEU A 48 8.07 -3.86 -13.66
C LEU A 48 9.24 -3.75 -14.65
N LYS A 49 9.56 -4.81 -15.41
CA LYS A 49 10.63 -4.74 -16.43
C LYS A 49 10.26 -3.83 -17.59
N GLU A 50 8.97 -3.75 -17.90
CA GLU A 50 8.44 -2.86 -18.93
C GLU A 50 8.33 -1.43 -18.41
N LEU A 51 7.68 -1.23 -17.26
CA LEU A 51 7.42 0.09 -16.67
C LEU A 51 8.71 0.86 -16.35
N LYS A 52 9.82 0.17 -16.00
CA LYS A 52 11.12 0.81 -15.79
C LYS A 52 11.67 1.52 -17.04
N LYS A 53 11.23 1.11 -18.24
CA LYS A 53 11.63 1.71 -19.51
C LYS A 53 10.68 2.81 -19.98
N LEU A 54 9.59 3.05 -19.24
CA LEU A 54 8.55 4.01 -19.57
C LEU A 54 8.59 5.21 -18.63
N ASP A 55 7.89 6.27 -19.05
CA ASP A 55 7.81 7.52 -18.30
C ASP A 55 6.66 7.56 -17.28
N ASP A 56 5.72 6.60 -17.35
CA ASP A 56 4.64 6.48 -16.37
C ASP A 56 5.17 5.97 -15.02
N LYS A 57 5.68 6.92 -14.24
CA LYS A 57 6.22 6.66 -12.90
C LYS A 57 5.12 6.41 -11.88
N GLN A 58 3.90 6.89 -12.11
CA GLN A 58 2.80 6.68 -11.16
C GLN A 58 2.41 5.19 -11.15
N LEU A 59 2.19 4.61 -12.33
CA LEU A 59 1.89 3.17 -12.44
C LEU A 59 3.05 2.31 -11.92
N LEU A 60 4.29 2.74 -12.16
CA LEU A 60 5.48 2.08 -11.61
C LEU A 60 5.47 2.04 -10.08
N VAL A 61 5.16 3.15 -9.40
CA VAL A 61 5.06 3.21 -7.93
C VAL A 61 3.96 2.28 -7.41
N GLU A 62 2.80 2.25 -8.08
CA GLU A 62 1.69 1.38 -7.68
C GLU A 62 2.07 -0.11 -7.73
N VAL A 63 2.74 -0.55 -8.80
CA VAL A 63 3.16 -1.95 -8.95
C VAL A 63 4.29 -2.30 -7.97
N GLN A 64 5.25 -1.39 -7.73
CA GLN A 64 6.30 -1.59 -6.71
C GLN A 64 5.73 -1.69 -5.29
N LEU A 65 4.71 -0.89 -4.98
CA LEU A 65 4.02 -0.98 -3.69
C LEU A 65 3.25 -2.30 -3.54
N LEU A 66 2.59 -2.78 -4.61
CA LEU A 66 1.94 -4.10 -4.62
C LEU A 66 2.95 -5.23 -4.45
N GLU A 67 4.12 -5.13 -5.08
CA GLU A 67 5.22 -6.07 -4.90
C GLU A 67 5.69 -6.10 -3.43
N SER A 68 5.87 -4.94 -2.80
CA SER A 68 6.22 -4.85 -1.37
C SER A 68 5.19 -5.54 -0.48
N LYS A 69 3.90 -5.27 -0.70
CA LYS A 69 2.79 -5.89 0.05
C LYS A 69 2.74 -7.41 -0.15
N THR A 70 2.96 -7.87 -1.37
CA THR A 70 2.93 -9.29 -1.71
C THR A 70 4.09 -10.04 -1.06
N TYR A 71 5.31 -9.47 -1.09
CA TYR A 71 6.45 -10.06 -0.37
C TYR A 71 6.24 -10.08 1.14
N PHE A 72 5.65 -9.02 1.70
CA PHE A 72 5.31 -8.97 3.12
C PHE A 72 4.31 -10.08 3.49
N ALA A 73 3.26 -10.28 2.69
CA ALA A 73 2.28 -11.34 2.91
C ALA A 73 2.87 -12.76 2.84
N LEU A 74 3.95 -12.95 2.07
CA LEU A 74 4.72 -14.19 2.00
C LEU A 74 5.78 -14.32 3.11
N GLY A 75 5.88 -13.36 4.03
CA GLY A 75 6.88 -13.35 5.11
C GLY A 75 8.29 -12.97 4.66
N ASN A 76 8.48 -12.50 3.42
CA ASN A 76 9.79 -12.09 2.92
C ASN A 76 10.04 -10.59 3.17
N LEU A 77 10.46 -10.27 4.41
CA LEU A 77 10.66 -8.89 4.85
C LEU A 77 11.75 -8.16 4.06
N GLN A 78 12.86 -8.85 3.74
CA GLN A 78 14.00 -8.24 3.03
C GLN A 78 13.58 -7.76 1.63
N LYS A 79 12.85 -8.59 0.87
CA LYS A 79 12.34 -8.19 -0.44
C LYS A 79 11.20 -7.18 -0.34
N ALA A 80 10.34 -7.28 0.66
CA ALA A 80 9.28 -6.30 0.89
C ALA A 80 9.86 -4.89 1.12
N ARG A 81 10.91 -4.78 1.93
CA ARG A 81 11.65 -3.54 2.20
C ARG A 81 12.33 -3.02 0.95
N ALA A 82 13.06 -3.88 0.22
CA ALA A 82 13.72 -3.46 -1.03
C ALA A 82 12.73 -2.92 -2.08
N ALA A 83 11.57 -3.56 -2.23
CA ALA A 83 10.49 -3.11 -3.11
C ALA A 83 9.91 -1.76 -2.64
N LEU A 84 9.68 -1.59 -1.33
CA LEU A 84 9.19 -0.32 -0.78
C LEU A 84 10.20 0.83 -0.96
N THR A 85 11.49 0.58 -0.72
CA THR A 85 12.54 1.58 -0.98
C THR A 85 12.50 2.02 -2.43
N SER A 86 12.37 1.07 -3.37
CA SER A 86 12.24 1.38 -4.80
C SER A 86 10.98 2.21 -5.10
N ALA A 87 9.84 1.88 -4.47
CA ALA A 87 8.60 2.62 -4.59
C ALA A 87 8.74 4.07 -4.11
N ARG A 88 9.35 4.29 -2.93
CA ARG A 88 9.56 5.63 -2.37
C ARG A 88 10.56 6.46 -3.18
N THR A 89 11.66 5.86 -3.66
CA THR A 89 12.61 6.55 -4.54
C THR A 89 11.91 7.03 -5.82
N THR A 90 11.04 6.21 -6.41
CA THR A 90 10.28 6.58 -7.60
C THR A 90 9.24 7.64 -7.28
N ALA A 91 8.51 7.50 -6.17
CA ALA A 91 7.51 8.45 -5.70
C ALA A 91 8.07 9.85 -5.42
N ASN A 92 9.29 9.94 -4.86
CA ASN A 92 9.97 11.22 -4.64
C ASN A 92 10.30 11.97 -5.95
N GLY A 93 10.34 11.26 -7.08
CA GLY A 93 10.58 11.84 -8.40
C GLY A 93 9.33 12.41 -9.07
N ILE A 94 8.15 12.23 -8.47
CA ILE A 94 6.87 12.68 -9.03
C ILE A 94 5.96 13.30 -7.98
N TYR A 95 4.98 14.07 -8.43
CA TYR A 95 3.87 14.45 -7.55
C TYR A 95 2.95 13.23 -7.37
N THR A 96 3.03 12.62 -6.20
CA THR A 96 2.27 11.40 -5.89
C THR A 96 0.86 11.75 -5.40
N PRO A 97 -0.21 11.15 -5.96
CA PRO A 97 -1.57 11.38 -5.47
C PRO A 97 -1.70 11.06 -3.97
N PRO A 98 -2.50 11.83 -3.18
CA PRO A 98 -2.59 11.65 -1.73
C PRO A 98 -2.92 10.21 -1.29
N LYS A 99 -3.78 9.52 -2.03
CA LYS A 99 -4.14 8.12 -1.78
C LYS A 99 -2.95 7.16 -1.92
N LEU A 100 -2.08 7.39 -2.91
CA LEU A 100 -0.91 6.57 -3.16
C LEU A 100 0.17 6.86 -2.12
N GLN A 101 0.39 8.15 -1.80
CA GLN A 101 1.29 8.58 -0.74
C GLN A 101 0.91 7.95 0.61
N ALA A 102 -0.34 8.10 1.05
CA ALA A 102 -0.83 7.47 2.28
C ALA A 102 -0.67 5.93 2.28
N SER A 103 -0.76 5.29 1.10
CA SER A 103 -0.54 3.85 0.98
C SER A 103 0.94 3.44 1.08
N LEU A 104 1.87 4.31 0.67
CA LEU A 104 3.32 4.13 0.87
C LEU A 104 3.69 4.31 2.35
N ASP A 105 3.09 5.31 3.01
CA ASP A 105 3.32 5.58 4.43
C ASP A 105 2.76 4.44 5.30
N LEU A 106 1.56 3.95 5.00
CA LEU A 106 0.99 2.78 5.69
C LEU A 106 1.91 1.55 5.57
N GLN A 107 2.43 1.27 4.37
CA GLN A 107 3.35 0.13 4.17
C GLN A 107 4.69 0.36 4.88
N SER A 108 5.19 1.59 4.92
CA SER A 108 6.40 1.94 5.69
C SER A 108 6.23 1.64 7.17
N GLY A 109 5.11 2.05 7.76
CA GLY A 109 4.80 1.75 9.16
C GLY A 109 4.72 0.24 9.44
N ILE A 110 4.07 -0.53 8.56
CA ILE A 110 3.97 -1.99 8.69
C ILE A 110 5.37 -2.63 8.71
N LEU A 111 6.26 -2.26 7.79
CA LEU A 111 7.60 -2.85 7.72
C LEU A 111 8.49 -2.45 8.92
N HIS A 112 8.42 -1.20 9.38
CA HIS A 112 9.15 -0.77 10.59
C HIS A 112 8.66 -1.50 11.86
N ALA A 113 7.34 -1.71 11.98
CA ALA A 113 6.78 -2.46 13.10
C ALA A 113 7.15 -3.96 13.05
N ALA A 114 7.15 -4.57 11.86
CA ALA A 114 7.37 -6.00 11.70
C ALA A 114 8.84 -6.43 11.83
N GLU A 115 9.78 -5.62 11.31
CA GLU A 115 11.19 -6.01 11.24
C GLU A 115 11.99 -5.50 12.43
N ASP A 116 11.92 -4.20 12.71
CA ASP A 116 12.78 -3.54 13.69
C ASP A 116 12.11 -3.42 15.07
N LYS A 117 10.82 -3.78 15.17
CA LYS A 117 9.95 -3.46 16.32
C LYS A 117 10.02 -1.98 16.69
N ASP A 118 10.29 -1.12 15.71
CA ASP A 118 10.37 0.32 15.89
C ASP A 118 8.96 0.91 15.78
N PHE A 119 8.18 0.68 16.84
CA PHE A 119 6.80 1.15 16.94
C PHE A 119 6.71 2.68 17.01
N LYS A 120 7.79 3.36 17.41
CA LYS A 120 7.84 4.82 17.44
C LYS A 120 7.86 5.39 16.03
N THR A 121 8.77 4.90 15.18
CA THR A 121 8.83 5.31 13.78
C THR A 121 7.61 4.82 13.00
N ALA A 122 7.14 3.60 13.28
CA ALA A 122 5.91 3.08 12.68
C ALA A 122 4.69 3.96 13.00
N PHE A 123 4.54 4.43 14.24
CA PHE A 123 3.48 5.36 14.63
C PHE A 123 3.51 6.63 13.78
N SER A 124 4.68 7.24 13.58
CA SER A 124 4.79 8.44 12.74
C SER A 124 4.33 8.18 11.30
N TYR A 125 4.73 7.06 10.71
CA TYR A 125 4.24 6.68 9.36
C TYR A 125 2.74 6.42 9.32
N PHE A 126 2.18 5.78 10.34
CA PHE A 126 0.74 5.56 10.42
C PHE A 126 -0.05 6.86 10.61
N TYR A 127 0.52 7.84 11.32
CA TYR A 127 -0.06 9.17 11.48
C TYR A 127 -0.14 9.91 10.13
N GLU A 128 0.95 9.95 9.36
CA GLU A 128 0.97 10.54 8.01
C GLU A 128 -0.03 9.84 7.07
N ALA A 129 -0.09 8.50 7.14
CA ALA A 129 -1.07 7.73 6.38
C ALA A 129 -2.52 8.05 6.78
N PHE A 130 -2.77 8.24 8.08
CA PHE A 130 -4.09 8.61 8.60
C PHE A 130 -4.51 10.00 8.12
N GLU A 131 -3.65 11.01 8.25
CA GLU A 131 -3.93 12.37 7.75
C GLU A 131 -4.18 12.36 6.24
N GLY A 132 -3.35 11.65 5.48
CA GLY A 132 -3.51 11.51 4.03
C GLY A 132 -4.82 10.83 3.63
N TYR A 133 -5.27 9.82 4.38
CA TYR A 133 -6.56 9.17 4.12
C TYR A 133 -7.77 10.00 4.58
N ASP A 134 -7.67 10.75 5.68
CA ASP A 134 -8.76 11.58 6.18
C ASP A 134 -9.05 12.76 5.24
N GLN A 135 -7.99 13.40 4.70
CA GLN A 135 -8.12 14.50 3.73
C GLN A 135 -8.93 14.10 2.50
N ILE A 136 -8.87 12.83 2.09
CA ILE A 136 -9.61 12.29 0.94
C ILE A 136 -10.86 11.50 1.35
N ASN A 137 -11.26 11.52 2.63
CA ASN A 137 -12.37 10.76 3.21
C ASN A 137 -12.37 9.26 2.82
N SER A 138 -11.19 8.65 2.83
CA SER A 138 -11.02 7.23 2.52
C SER A 138 -11.32 6.36 3.73
N ASN A 139 -12.11 5.31 3.56
CA ASN A 139 -12.37 4.31 4.60
C ASN A 139 -11.09 3.62 5.12
N LYS A 140 -9.97 3.72 4.39
CA LYS A 140 -8.66 3.23 4.85
C LYS A 140 -8.08 4.05 6.01
N GLY A 141 -8.62 5.23 6.31
CA GLY A 141 -8.24 6.02 7.49
C GLY A 141 -8.43 5.23 8.79
N ILE A 142 -9.49 4.42 8.90
CA ILE A 142 -9.74 3.56 10.06
C ILE A 142 -8.59 2.56 10.27
N VAL A 143 -8.06 1.98 9.18
CA VAL A 143 -6.96 1.01 9.26
C VAL A 143 -5.68 1.69 9.78
N ALA A 144 -5.36 2.88 9.25
CA ALA A 144 -4.22 3.66 9.74
C ALA A 144 -4.38 4.02 11.23
N LEU A 145 -5.57 4.45 11.65
CA LEU A 145 -5.88 4.74 13.05
C LEU A 145 -5.71 3.48 13.93
N LYS A 146 -6.27 2.33 13.54
CA LYS A 146 -6.10 1.05 14.27
C LYS A 146 -4.61 0.74 14.46
N TYR A 147 -3.78 0.93 13.43
CA TYR A 147 -2.33 0.70 13.53
C TYR A 147 -1.61 1.74 14.40
N MET A 148 -2.01 3.01 14.40
CA MET A 148 -1.49 4.02 15.33
C MET A 148 -1.73 3.62 16.79
N LEU A 149 -2.97 3.23 17.11
CA LEU A 149 -3.35 2.81 18.47
C LEU A 149 -2.59 1.55 18.88
N LEU A 150 -2.47 0.57 17.98
CA LEU A 150 -1.69 -0.64 18.23
C LEU A 150 -0.22 -0.31 18.51
N SER A 151 0.41 0.58 17.74
CA SER A 151 1.78 1.03 18.02
C SER A 151 1.92 1.63 19.42
N LYS A 152 0.95 2.42 19.89
CA LYS A 152 0.96 2.98 21.26
C LYS A 152 0.86 1.91 22.35
N VAL A 153 0.02 0.90 22.14
CA VAL A 153 -0.05 -0.27 23.04
C VAL A 153 1.28 -1.02 23.06
N MET A 154 1.88 -1.26 21.89
CA MET A 154 3.19 -1.93 21.78
C MET A 154 4.34 -1.14 22.41
N MET A 155 4.20 0.19 22.53
CA MET A 155 5.13 1.08 23.23
C MET A 155 4.88 1.17 24.75
N ASN A 156 3.96 0.36 25.30
CA ASN A 156 3.56 0.38 26.71
C ASN A 156 3.04 1.75 27.19
N ALA A 157 2.34 2.47 26.31
CA ALA A 157 1.71 3.76 26.59
C ALA A 157 0.19 3.72 26.31
N PRO A 158 -0.59 2.91 27.06
CA PRO A 158 -2.04 2.77 26.84
C PRO A 158 -2.83 4.04 27.20
N ASP A 159 -2.33 4.88 28.10
CA ASP A 159 -3.01 6.13 28.48
C ASP A 159 -3.09 7.13 27.31
N ASP A 160 -2.08 7.11 26.44
CA ASP A 160 -2.07 7.91 25.19
C ASP A 160 -3.18 7.48 24.23
N VAL A 161 -3.61 6.22 24.27
CA VAL A 161 -4.67 5.69 23.39
C VAL A 161 -6.00 6.37 23.68
N ASN A 162 -6.35 6.52 24.96
CA ASN A 162 -7.57 7.23 25.38
C ASN A 162 -7.53 8.70 24.95
N THR A 163 -6.37 9.33 25.11
CA THR A 163 -6.14 10.71 24.68
C THR A 163 -6.33 10.86 23.17
N LEU A 164 -5.72 9.97 22.37
CA LEU A 164 -5.86 9.98 20.91
C LEU A 164 -7.30 9.71 20.45
N MET A 165 -8.02 8.81 21.11
CA MET A 165 -9.42 8.52 20.79
C MET A 165 -10.38 9.67 21.11
N SER A 166 -10.03 10.52 22.08
CA SER A 166 -10.81 11.71 22.41
C SER A 166 -10.63 12.88 21.44
N VAL A 167 -9.66 12.79 20.51
CA VAL A 167 -9.45 13.81 19.48
C VAL A 167 -10.60 13.78 18.48
N LYS A 168 -11.11 14.96 18.10
CA LYS A 168 -12.25 15.15 17.19
C LYS A 168 -12.16 14.34 15.87
N LEU A 169 -10.95 14.15 15.36
CA LEU A 169 -10.67 13.35 14.16
C LEU A 169 -10.92 11.85 14.40
N ALA A 170 -10.51 11.31 15.55
CA ALA A 170 -10.76 9.91 15.90
C ALA A 170 -12.25 9.65 16.17
N LEU A 171 -12.97 10.64 16.72
CA LEU A 171 -14.43 10.55 16.94
C LEU A 171 -15.22 10.36 15.65
N LYS A 172 -14.77 10.90 14.50
CA LYS A 172 -15.37 10.70 13.17
C LYS A 172 -15.37 9.21 12.76
N TYR A 173 -14.36 8.48 13.20
CA TYR A 173 -14.17 7.06 12.92
C TYR A 173 -14.65 6.15 14.05
N SER A 174 -15.13 6.73 15.16
CA SER A 174 -15.69 5.98 16.29
C SER A 174 -16.97 5.27 15.87
N GLY A 175 -17.01 3.95 16.05
CA GLY A 175 -18.17 3.11 15.72
C GLY A 175 -18.24 2.60 14.28
N GLN A 176 -17.30 2.98 13.40
CA GLN A 176 -17.16 2.35 12.07
C GLN A 176 -16.24 1.12 12.21
N ASP A 177 -16.86 0.00 12.61
CA ASP A 177 -16.34 -1.36 12.75
C ASP A 177 -14.88 -1.54 13.18
N VAL A 178 -14.76 -1.84 14.47
CA VAL A 178 -13.65 -2.57 15.10
C VAL A 178 -13.78 -4.09 14.85
N GLU A 179 -14.63 -4.52 13.92
CA GLU A 179 -14.68 -5.90 13.41
C GLU A 179 -13.65 -6.15 12.29
#